data_AF-A0A2T4JE69-F1
#
_entry.id   AF-A0A2T4JE69-F1
#
_cell.length_a   1.000
_cell.length_b   1.000
_cell.length_c   1.000
_cell.angle_alpha   90.00
_cell.angle_beta   90.00
_cell.angle_gamma   90.00
#
_symmetry.space_group_name_H-M   'P 1'
#
loop_
_entity.id
_entity.type
_entity.pdbx_description
1 polymer ?
#
loop_
_entity_poly.entity_id
_entity_poly.type
_entity_poly.pdbx_seq_one_letter_code
_entity_poly.pdbx_strand_id
1 'polypeptide(L)'
;AETLSAVAGDPTTGSGVWALINAGNLTGQTPRILAAPGFTATPAASPAAPVTQALVSVAARLRAVVIADGPNTTEADALTDRGKYGSDRLFIVDPAVRVWDVTTSAYVTRPASGYVAGALSAQDASRGFWWSPSNRILEGVAATARPISWAISDPDTEANRLNGGEVATIIRADGFRLWGNRSAATDPLWAFLPVRRTADMIYESIEGALLWA
;
A
#
# COMPACT_ATOMS: atom_id res chain seq x y z
N ALA A 1 16.94 -10.66 -10.00
CA ALA A 1 17.33 -9.34 -10.55
C ALA A 1 16.55 -9.04 -11.82
N GLU A 2 16.58 -9.92 -12.83
CA GLU A 2 15.88 -9.73 -14.11
C GLU A 2 14.36 -9.51 -13.96
N THR A 3 13.67 -10.36 -13.18
CA THR A 3 12.22 -10.20 -12.94
C THR A 3 11.89 -8.86 -12.26
N LEU A 4 12.71 -8.45 -11.28
CA LEU A 4 12.51 -7.18 -10.59
C LEU A 4 12.70 -5.98 -11.53
N SER A 5 13.69 -6.06 -12.42
CA SER A 5 13.91 -5.05 -13.45
C SER A 5 12.76 -5.00 -14.46
N ALA A 6 12.22 -6.15 -14.86
CA ALA A 6 11.06 -6.22 -15.75
C ALA A 6 9.79 -5.62 -15.12
N VAL A 7 9.57 -5.83 -13.81
CA VAL A 7 8.44 -5.23 -13.09
C VAL A 7 8.63 -3.73 -12.90
N ALA A 8 9.82 -3.27 -12.51
CA ALA A 8 10.12 -1.84 -12.39
C ALA A 8 9.98 -1.13 -13.74
N GLY A 9 10.39 -1.79 -14.82
CA GLY A 9 10.25 -1.32 -16.19
C GLY A 9 11.04 -0.04 -16.48
N ASP A 10 10.77 0.54 -17.65
CA ASP A 10 11.42 1.76 -18.14
C ASP A 10 10.36 2.80 -18.57
N PRO A 11 10.46 4.06 -18.09
CA PRO A 11 9.52 5.13 -18.42
C PRO A 11 9.48 5.49 -19.91
N THR A 12 10.57 5.29 -20.64
CA THR A 12 10.71 5.60 -22.07
C THR A 12 9.94 4.60 -22.91
N THR A 13 10.02 3.33 -22.55
CA THR A 13 9.32 2.25 -23.26
C THR A 13 7.90 2.03 -22.75
N GLY A 14 7.57 2.57 -21.57
CA GLY A 14 6.27 2.34 -20.92
C GLY A 14 6.08 0.89 -20.48
N SER A 15 7.16 0.20 -20.11
CA SER A 15 7.14 -1.20 -19.67
C SER A 15 6.97 -1.34 -18.15
N GLY A 16 6.64 -2.54 -17.68
CA GLY A 16 6.45 -2.82 -16.26
C GLY A 16 5.37 -1.94 -15.63
N VAL A 17 5.63 -1.35 -14.47
CA VAL A 17 4.70 -0.45 -13.79
C VAL A 17 4.44 0.86 -14.56
N TRP A 18 5.35 1.27 -15.46
CA TRP A 18 5.16 2.48 -16.27
C TRP A 18 4.03 2.33 -17.29
N ALA A 19 3.67 1.10 -17.67
CA ALA A 19 2.53 0.82 -18.54
C ALA A 19 1.20 1.33 -17.97
N LEU A 20 1.09 1.44 -16.63
CA LEU A 20 -0.10 1.90 -15.94
C LEU A 20 -0.48 3.35 -16.30
N ILE A 21 0.50 4.16 -16.73
CA ILE A 21 0.24 5.54 -17.18
C ILE A 21 -0.72 5.55 -18.38
N ASN A 22 -0.61 4.56 -19.26
CA ASN A 22 -1.41 4.47 -20.49
C ASN A 22 -2.75 3.76 -20.28
N ALA A 23 -3.05 3.27 -19.07
CA ALA A 23 -4.26 2.50 -18.79
C ALA A 23 -5.54 3.27 -19.18
N GLY A 24 -5.62 4.57 -18.84
CA GLY A 24 -6.80 5.40 -19.18
C GLY A 24 -7.10 5.42 -20.68
N ASN A 25 -6.06 5.48 -21.52
CA ASN A 25 -6.22 5.52 -22.98
C ASN A 25 -6.57 4.15 -23.58
N LEU A 26 -6.12 3.05 -22.96
CA LEU A 26 -6.28 1.70 -23.48
C LEU A 26 -7.56 1.02 -22.99
N THR A 27 -7.95 1.27 -21.74
CA THR A 27 -9.07 0.59 -21.07
C THR A 27 -10.21 1.53 -20.69
N GLY A 28 -10.02 2.84 -20.85
CA GLY A 28 -10.96 3.85 -20.36
C GLY A 28 -10.95 4.02 -18.84
N GLN A 29 -10.01 3.37 -18.12
CA GLN A 29 -9.97 3.38 -16.67
C GLN A 29 -8.58 3.79 -16.16
N THR A 30 -8.54 4.86 -15.36
CA THR A 30 -7.30 5.32 -14.71
C THR A 30 -7.15 4.68 -13.34
N PRO A 31 -6.10 3.88 -13.09
CA PRO A 31 -5.93 3.20 -11.80
C PRO A 31 -5.57 4.20 -10.70
N ARG A 32 -6.31 4.16 -9.58
CA ARG A 32 -6.09 5.05 -8.41
C ARG A 32 -5.43 4.38 -7.21
N ILE A 33 -5.37 3.06 -7.22
CA ILE A 33 -4.68 2.25 -6.21
C ILE A 33 -3.71 1.34 -6.98
N LEU A 34 -2.41 1.51 -6.74
CA LEU A 34 -1.35 0.76 -7.39
C LEU A 34 -0.71 -0.19 -6.37
N ALA A 35 -0.45 -1.43 -6.78
CA ALA A 35 0.27 -2.41 -5.98
C ALA A 35 1.06 -3.33 -6.91
N ALA A 36 2.22 -3.81 -6.46
CA ALA A 36 2.98 -4.87 -7.12
C ALA A 36 3.31 -5.95 -6.07
N PRO A 37 2.34 -6.81 -5.70
CA PRO A 37 2.47 -7.71 -4.57
C PRO A 37 3.71 -8.61 -4.71
N GLY A 38 4.57 -8.57 -3.69
CA GLY A 38 5.80 -9.38 -3.64
C GLY A 38 6.98 -8.81 -4.42
N PHE A 39 6.82 -7.67 -5.08
CA PHE A 39 7.90 -6.97 -5.79
C PHE A 39 8.28 -5.63 -5.15
N THR A 40 7.50 -5.16 -4.17
CA THR A 40 7.79 -3.91 -3.43
C THR A 40 8.62 -4.13 -2.17
N ALA A 41 8.65 -5.36 -1.64
CA ALA A 41 9.43 -5.71 -0.46
C ALA A 41 10.93 -5.83 -0.82
N THR A 42 11.79 -5.24 0.01
CA THR A 42 13.24 -5.35 -0.10
C THR A 42 13.83 -5.55 1.30
N PRO A 43 14.96 -6.27 1.47
CA PRO A 43 15.63 -6.33 2.75
C PRO A 43 15.96 -4.94 3.29
N ALA A 44 15.88 -4.76 4.62
CA ALA A 44 16.09 -3.45 5.24
C ALA A 44 17.47 -2.84 4.92
N ALA A 45 18.53 -3.67 4.86
CA ALA A 45 19.89 -3.23 4.52
C ALA A 45 20.08 -2.86 3.03
N SER A 46 19.16 -3.24 2.15
CA SER A 46 19.24 -2.90 0.73
C SER A 46 18.71 -1.48 0.47
N PRO A 47 19.14 -0.81 -0.62
CA PRO A 47 18.53 0.44 -1.05
C PRO A 47 17.02 0.33 -1.26
N ALA A 48 16.35 1.48 -1.42
CA ALA A 48 14.92 1.54 -1.69
C ALA A 48 14.52 0.62 -2.85
N ALA A 49 13.40 -0.08 -2.71
CA ALA A 49 12.96 -1.04 -3.72
C ALA A 49 12.71 -0.32 -5.06
N PRO A 50 13.33 -0.76 -6.16
CA PRO A 50 13.23 -0.08 -7.45
C PRO A 50 11.79 -0.03 -7.97
N VAL A 51 11.01 -1.09 -7.73
CA VAL A 51 9.58 -1.15 -8.10
C VAL A 51 8.77 -0.13 -7.29
N THR A 52 9.02 0.00 -5.99
CA THR A 52 8.33 0.99 -5.14
C THR A 52 8.64 2.42 -5.59
N GLN A 53 9.90 2.71 -5.94
CA GLN A 53 10.31 4.03 -6.46
C GLN A 53 9.65 4.34 -7.82
N ALA A 54 9.60 3.37 -8.72
CA ALA A 54 8.91 3.50 -9.99
C ALA A 54 7.40 3.69 -9.80
N LEU A 55 6.77 2.91 -8.92
CA LEU A 55 5.35 3.05 -8.57
C LEU A 55 5.04 4.43 -7.98
N VAL A 56 5.87 4.97 -7.09
CA VAL A 56 5.69 6.32 -6.53
C VAL A 56 5.75 7.37 -7.66
N SER A 57 6.66 7.21 -8.62
CA SER A 57 6.77 8.11 -9.77
C SER A 57 5.56 8.03 -10.71
N VAL A 58 5.05 6.82 -10.95
CA VAL A 58 3.82 6.59 -11.73
C VAL A 58 2.61 7.14 -10.98
N ALA A 59 2.52 6.89 -9.68
CA ALA A 59 1.46 7.37 -8.82
C ALA A 59 1.41 8.89 -8.81
N ALA A 60 2.56 9.58 -8.79
CA ALA A 60 2.69 11.03 -8.91
C ALA A 60 1.98 11.59 -10.16
N ARG A 61 2.13 10.90 -11.30
CA ARG A 61 1.52 11.30 -12.58
C ARG A 61 0.03 10.95 -12.66
N LEU A 62 -0.38 9.85 -12.05
CA LEU A 62 -1.75 9.34 -12.12
C LEU A 62 -2.67 9.80 -10.97
N ARG A 63 -2.22 10.66 -10.05
CA ARG A 63 -2.97 10.96 -8.81
C ARG A 63 -3.50 9.70 -8.12
N ALA A 64 -2.63 8.71 -8.04
CA ALA A 64 -2.89 7.42 -7.44
C ALA A 64 -2.10 7.27 -6.13
N VAL A 65 -2.43 6.25 -5.35
CA VAL A 65 -1.65 5.83 -4.18
C VAL A 65 -1.06 4.46 -4.39
N VAL A 66 0.09 4.21 -3.78
CA VAL A 66 0.85 2.96 -3.83
C VAL A 66 0.70 2.22 -2.51
N ILE A 67 0.29 0.96 -2.58
CA ILE A 67 0.32 0.03 -1.45
C ILE A 67 1.57 -0.85 -1.61
N ALA A 68 2.51 -0.72 -0.69
CA ALA A 68 3.76 -1.46 -0.70
C ALA A 68 3.84 -2.43 0.48
N ASP A 69 4.43 -3.60 0.22
CA ASP A 69 4.81 -4.57 1.24
C ASP A 69 6.12 -4.15 1.94
N GLY A 70 6.14 -4.26 3.27
CA GLY A 70 7.37 -4.19 4.06
C GLY A 70 8.23 -5.45 3.95
N PRO A 71 9.39 -5.48 4.63
CA PRO A 71 10.36 -6.58 4.55
C PRO A 71 9.86 -7.90 5.18
N ASN A 72 8.82 -7.87 6.01
CA ASN A 72 8.25 -9.04 6.67
C ASN A 72 9.25 -9.78 7.60
N THR A 73 10.22 -9.08 8.18
CA THR A 73 11.25 -9.65 9.06
C THR A 73 11.08 -9.20 10.51
N THR A 74 11.41 -7.96 10.82
CA THR A 74 11.34 -7.40 12.18
C THR A 74 10.73 -6.00 12.17
N GLU A 75 10.25 -5.55 13.33
CA GLU A 75 9.78 -4.17 13.51
C GLU A 75 10.85 -3.15 13.08
N ALA A 76 12.09 -3.33 13.54
CA ALA A 76 13.21 -2.44 13.22
C ALA A 76 13.53 -2.40 11.72
N ASP A 77 13.42 -3.54 11.04
CA ASP A 77 13.62 -3.62 9.60
C ASP A 77 12.53 -2.87 8.83
N ALA A 78 11.27 -3.00 9.25
CA ALA A 78 10.15 -2.30 8.62
C ALA A 78 10.27 -0.77 8.78
N LEU A 79 10.65 -0.31 9.98
CA LEU A 79 10.90 1.11 10.25
C LEU A 79 12.09 1.64 9.45
N THR A 80 13.16 0.85 9.34
CA THR A 80 14.34 1.16 8.52
C THR A 80 13.96 1.24 7.04
N ASP A 81 13.14 0.32 6.54
CA ASP A 81 12.67 0.33 5.16
C ASP A 81 11.81 1.56 4.86
N ARG A 82 10.86 1.88 5.75
CA ARG A 82 10.07 3.11 5.68
C ARG A 82 10.96 4.36 5.59
N GLY A 83 12.05 4.43 6.34
CA GLY A 83 13.00 5.56 6.33
C GLY A 83 13.64 5.85 4.95
N LYS A 84 13.53 4.95 3.98
CA LYS A 84 14.05 5.12 2.61
C LYS A 84 13.15 5.93 1.70
N TYR A 85 11.92 6.22 2.12
CA TYR A 85 10.90 6.86 1.28
C TYR A 85 10.43 8.20 1.88
N GLY A 86 9.92 9.07 1.03
CA GLY A 86 9.38 10.38 1.42
C GLY A 86 8.26 10.80 0.48
N SER A 87 7.19 10.01 0.42
CA SER A 87 6.05 10.25 -0.47
C SER A 87 4.73 10.10 0.27
N ASP A 88 3.90 11.13 0.13
CA ASP A 88 2.51 11.17 0.58
C ASP A 88 1.58 10.17 -0.13
N ARG A 89 2.04 9.60 -1.25
CA ARG A 89 1.31 8.61 -2.04
C ARG A 89 1.70 7.18 -1.71
N LEU A 90 2.66 6.96 -0.82
CA LEU A 90 3.11 5.62 -0.44
C LEU A 90 2.49 5.19 0.89
N PHE A 91 1.89 4.01 0.90
CA PHE A 91 1.34 3.36 2.09
C PHE A 91 2.01 1.99 2.27
N ILE A 92 2.83 1.85 3.31
CA ILE A 92 3.61 0.64 3.57
C ILE A 92 2.84 -0.24 4.56
N VAL A 93 2.79 -1.54 4.27
CA VAL A 93 2.12 -2.55 5.09
C VAL A 93 3.11 -3.64 5.48
N ASP A 94 3.33 -3.82 6.78
CA ASP A 94 4.11 -4.91 7.36
C ASP A 94 3.35 -5.53 8.54
N PRO A 95 3.22 -6.86 8.65
CA PRO A 95 3.89 -7.91 7.89
C PRO A 95 3.05 -8.45 6.72
N ALA A 96 3.60 -9.45 6.02
CA ALA A 96 2.84 -10.28 5.06
C ALA A 96 1.72 -11.08 5.76
N VAL A 97 0.82 -11.67 4.98
CA VAL A 97 -0.33 -12.44 5.49
C VAL A 97 -0.20 -13.93 5.20
N ARG A 98 -0.92 -14.76 5.96
CA ARG A 98 -1.11 -16.18 5.70
C ARG A 98 -2.53 -16.44 5.26
N VAL A 99 -2.66 -17.19 4.17
CA VAL A 99 -3.94 -17.54 3.55
C VAL A 99 -3.98 -19.02 3.19
N TRP A 100 -5.18 -19.59 3.12
CA TRP A 100 -5.35 -20.97 2.67
C TRP A 100 -5.23 -21.06 1.15
N ASP A 101 -4.31 -21.90 0.66
CA ASP A 101 -4.14 -22.19 -0.75
C ASP A 101 -4.74 -23.56 -1.06
N VAL A 102 -5.79 -23.57 -1.89
CA VAL A 102 -6.50 -24.79 -2.26
C VAL A 102 -5.68 -25.73 -3.15
N THR A 103 -4.67 -25.21 -3.85
CA THR A 103 -3.80 -26.00 -4.73
C THR A 103 -2.82 -26.83 -3.91
N THR A 104 -2.25 -26.21 -2.86
CA THR A 104 -1.29 -26.87 -1.97
C THR A 104 -1.95 -27.49 -0.73
N SER A 105 -3.24 -27.20 -0.51
CA SER A 105 -4.00 -27.59 0.70
C SER A 105 -3.28 -27.19 1.99
N ALA A 106 -2.73 -25.98 2.02
CA ALA A 106 -1.94 -25.48 3.14
C ALA A 106 -2.05 -23.96 3.30
N TYR A 107 -1.72 -23.47 4.50
CA TYR A 107 -1.55 -22.04 4.75
C TYR A 107 -0.22 -21.54 4.22
N VAL A 108 -0.26 -20.68 3.21
CA VAL A 108 0.91 -20.09 2.54
C VAL A 108 1.04 -18.60 2.87
N THR A 109 2.27 -18.10 2.88
CA THR A 109 2.55 -16.67 3.01
C THR A 109 2.29 -15.96 1.68
N ARG A 110 1.60 -14.83 1.74
CA ARG A 110 1.34 -13.94 0.61
C ARG A 110 1.60 -12.48 1.00
N PRO A 111 2.06 -11.63 0.07
CA PRO A 111 2.25 -10.22 0.33
C PRO A 111 0.91 -9.55 0.72
N ALA A 112 0.95 -8.61 1.66
CA ALA A 112 -0.24 -7.97 2.22
C ALA A 112 -0.81 -6.88 1.31
N SER A 113 0.03 -6.27 0.45
CA SER A 113 -0.33 -5.16 -0.42
C SER A 113 -1.53 -5.44 -1.31
N GLY A 114 -1.65 -6.65 -1.86
CA GLY A 114 -2.79 -7.07 -2.67
C GLY A 114 -4.10 -7.11 -1.87
N TYR A 115 -4.07 -7.63 -0.65
CA TYR A 115 -5.25 -7.69 0.24
C TYR A 115 -5.68 -6.30 0.69
N VAL A 116 -4.72 -5.45 1.04
CA VAL A 116 -4.99 -4.06 1.43
C VAL A 116 -5.51 -3.24 0.27
N ALA A 117 -4.96 -3.38 -0.94
CA ALA A 117 -5.48 -2.72 -2.13
C ALA A 117 -6.93 -3.14 -2.43
N GLY A 118 -7.25 -4.44 -2.31
CA GLY A 118 -8.61 -4.94 -2.45
C GLY A 118 -9.57 -4.40 -1.39
N ALA A 119 -9.15 -4.40 -0.12
CA ALA A 119 -9.94 -3.85 0.97
C ALA A 119 -10.21 -2.35 0.80
N LEU A 120 -9.21 -1.60 0.34
CA LEU A 120 -9.33 -0.17 0.06
C LEU A 120 -10.32 0.08 -1.09
N SER A 121 -10.25 -0.70 -2.17
CA SER A 121 -11.19 -0.61 -3.28
C SER A 121 -12.64 -0.94 -2.86
N ALA A 122 -12.84 -2.00 -2.08
CA ALA A 122 -14.16 -2.36 -1.55
C ALA A 122 -14.72 -1.29 -0.60
N GLN A 123 -13.84 -0.66 0.17
CA GLN A 123 -14.20 0.45 1.04
C GLN A 123 -14.61 1.69 0.26
N ASP A 124 -13.90 2.05 -0.81
CA ASP A 124 -14.27 3.19 -1.64
C ASP A 124 -15.68 3.01 -2.22
N ALA A 125 -15.99 1.81 -2.71
CA ALA A 125 -17.29 1.48 -3.28
C ALA A 125 -18.43 1.53 -2.25
N SER A 126 -18.17 1.14 -0.99
CA SER A 126 -19.20 1.03 0.04
C SER A 126 -19.35 2.26 0.94
N ARG A 127 -18.28 3.04 1.13
CA ARG A 127 -18.23 4.16 2.08
C ARG A 127 -17.66 5.46 1.50
N GLY A 128 -16.98 5.40 0.37
CA GLY A 128 -16.30 6.52 -0.26
C GLY A 128 -14.79 6.58 0.01
N PHE A 129 -14.08 7.23 -0.90
CA PHE A 129 -12.61 7.32 -0.95
C PHE A 129 -11.97 8.10 0.21
N TRP A 130 -12.74 8.95 0.89
CA TRP A 130 -12.30 9.76 2.02
C TRP A 130 -12.23 8.96 3.33
N TRP A 131 -12.77 7.75 3.36
CA TRP A 131 -12.82 6.97 4.59
C TRP A 131 -11.44 6.39 4.93
N SER A 132 -11.08 6.40 6.22
CA SER A 132 -9.78 5.91 6.69
C SER A 132 -9.60 4.41 6.41
N PRO A 133 -8.46 3.97 5.86
CA PRO A 133 -8.16 2.54 5.63
C PRO A 133 -8.02 1.75 6.94
N SER A 134 -7.78 2.43 8.07
CA SER A 134 -7.62 1.76 9.36
C SER A 134 -8.92 1.16 9.89
N ASN A 135 -8.78 0.14 10.72
CA ASN A 135 -9.85 -0.61 11.38
C ASN A 135 -10.84 -1.26 10.38
N ARG A 136 -10.31 -1.75 9.25
CA ARG A 136 -11.04 -2.52 8.23
C ARG A 136 -10.69 -3.99 8.34
N ILE A 137 -11.69 -4.86 8.27
CA ILE A 137 -11.47 -6.30 8.19
C ILE A 137 -10.79 -6.62 6.86
N LEU A 138 -9.73 -7.43 6.90
CA LEU A 138 -9.08 -7.98 5.72
C LEU A 138 -9.64 -9.38 5.45
N GLU A 139 -10.53 -9.46 4.47
CA GLU A 139 -11.16 -10.71 4.07
C GLU A 139 -10.14 -11.71 3.50
N GLY A 140 -10.34 -13.00 3.79
CA GLY A 140 -9.48 -14.09 3.32
C GLY A 140 -8.13 -14.20 4.04
N VAL A 141 -7.81 -13.30 4.99
CA VAL A 141 -6.61 -13.38 5.83
C VAL A 141 -6.87 -14.28 7.03
N ALA A 142 -6.07 -15.34 7.17
CA ALA A 142 -6.19 -16.30 8.27
C ALA A 142 -5.20 -16.05 9.40
N ALA A 143 -4.04 -15.45 9.10
CA ALA A 143 -3.07 -14.98 10.07
C ALA A 143 -2.14 -13.94 9.44
N THR A 144 -1.36 -13.26 10.26
CA THR A 144 -0.16 -12.56 9.79
C THR A 144 1.00 -13.55 9.67
N ALA A 145 1.96 -13.29 8.78
CA ALA A 145 3.16 -14.12 8.63
C ALA A 145 4.06 -14.04 9.87
N ARG A 146 4.06 -12.88 10.53
CA ARG A 146 4.71 -12.63 11.82
C ARG A 146 3.65 -12.11 12.81
N PRO A 147 3.59 -12.61 14.05
CA PRO A 147 2.66 -12.08 15.03
C PRO A 147 3.00 -10.62 15.34
N ILE A 148 1.97 -9.78 15.43
CA ILE A 148 2.09 -8.37 15.81
C ILE A 148 1.40 -8.21 17.16
N SER A 149 2.14 -7.73 18.16
CA SER A 149 1.55 -7.45 19.46
C SER A 149 0.60 -6.27 19.36
N TRP A 150 -0.58 -6.42 19.98
CA TRP A 150 -1.61 -5.39 20.04
C TRP A 150 -2.47 -5.61 21.28
N ALA A 151 -2.79 -4.52 21.95
CA ALA A 151 -3.77 -4.46 23.01
C ALA A 151 -4.39 -3.05 23.02
N ILE A 152 -5.68 -2.97 23.30
CA ILE A 152 -6.45 -1.71 23.19
C ILE A 152 -5.95 -0.60 24.14
N SER A 153 -5.43 -0.98 25.31
CA SER A 153 -5.01 -0.05 26.36
C SER A 153 -3.49 0.06 26.51
N ASP A 154 -2.71 -0.61 25.66
CA ASP A 154 -1.25 -0.62 25.75
C ASP A 154 -0.64 0.20 24.60
N PRO A 155 -0.08 1.39 24.89
CA PRO A 155 0.57 2.21 23.89
C PRO A 155 1.89 1.59 23.39
N ASP A 156 2.54 0.73 24.17
CA ASP A 156 3.86 0.16 23.89
C ASP A 156 3.78 -1.17 23.13
N THR A 157 2.75 -1.32 22.31
CA THR A 157 2.60 -2.47 21.41
C THR A 157 3.38 -2.25 20.13
N GLU A 158 3.83 -3.34 19.51
CA GLU A 158 4.47 -3.27 18.19
C GLU A 158 3.55 -2.61 17.16
N ALA A 159 2.25 -2.92 17.21
CA ALA A 159 1.29 -2.30 16.32
C ALA A 159 1.29 -0.77 16.40
N ASN A 160 1.42 -0.21 17.60
CA ASN A 160 1.46 1.23 17.81
C ASN A 160 2.81 1.84 17.44
N ARG A 161 3.93 1.16 17.70
CA ARG A 161 5.25 1.63 17.27
C ARG A 161 5.41 1.64 15.75
N LEU A 162 4.97 0.59 15.06
CA LEU A 162 4.92 0.56 13.59
C LEU A 162 4.08 1.72 13.05
N ASN A 163 2.89 1.92 13.60
CA ASN A 163 2.01 3.03 13.18
C ASN A 163 2.59 4.41 13.46
N GLY A 164 3.25 4.58 14.61
CA GLY A 164 3.96 5.80 14.96
C GLY A 164 5.13 6.09 14.02
N GLY A 165 5.75 5.03 13.49
CA GLY A 165 6.75 5.08 12.42
C GLY A 165 6.17 4.99 11.01
N GLU A 166 4.88 5.25 10.81
CA GLU A 166 4.24 5.37 9.50
C GLU A 166 4.27 4.09 8.66
N VAL A 167 4.28 2.94 9.33
CA VAL A 167 4.07 1.62 8.75
C VAL A 167 2.73 1.08 9.25
N ALA A 168 1.81 0.82 8.33
CA ALA A 168 0.57 0.16 8.66
C ALA A 168 0.81 -1.33 8.94
N THR A 169 0.01 -1.90 9.82
CA THR A 169 0.13 -3.30 10.20
C THR A 169 -1.22 -4.00 10.22
N ILE A 170 -1.23 -5.26 10.62
CA ILE A 170 -2.44 -6.07 10.70
C ILE A 170 -2.56 -6.63 12.12
N ILE A 171 -3.63 -6.26 12.81
CA ILE A 171 -3.92 -6.69 14.17
C ILE A 171 -5.01 -7.76 14.18
N ARG A 172 -5.11 -8.50 15.29
CA ARG A 172 -6.21 -9.45 15.52
C ARG A 172 -7.14 -8.92 16.61
N ALA A 173 -8.30 -8.43 16.20
CA ALA A 173 -9.38 -7.98 17.07
C ALA A 173 -10.72 -8.21 16.35
N ASP A 174 -11.51 -9.19 16.78
CA ASP A 174 -12.73 -9.62 16.07
C ASP A 174 -12.51 -9.87 14.56
N GLY A 175 -11.44 -10.61 14.26
CA GLY A 175 -10.92 -10.81 12.91
C GLY A 175 -9.56 -10.14 12.68
N PHE A 176 -9.01 -10.30 11.48
CA PHE A 176 -7.78 -9.62 11.08
C PHE A 176 -8.11 -8.26 10.48
N ARG A 177 -7.52 -7.20 11.03
CA ARG A 177 -7.84 -5.83 10.65
C ARG A 177 -6.60 -5.09 10.23
N LEU A 178 -6.74 -4.30 9.16
CA LEU A 178 -5.74 -3.29 8.82
C LEU A 178 -5.70 -2.24 9.93
N TRP A 179 -4.50 -1.96 10.42
CA TRP A 179 -4.25 -1.03 11.52
C TRP A 179 -3.22 0.00 11.06
N GLY A 180 -3.73 1.17 10.71
CA GLY A 180 -2.94 2.29 10.25
C GLY A 180 -3.56 3.03 9.09
N ASN A 181 -3.25 4.33 9.02
CA ASN A 181 -3.77 5.24 8.00
C ASN A 181 -2.78 6.32 7.60
N ARG A 182 -1.53 6.24 8.08
CA ARG A 182 -0.48 7.19 7.73
C ARG A 182 0.23 6.78 6.45
N SER A 183 0.52 7.75 5.60
CA SER A 183 1.38 7.58 4.43
C SER A 183 2.84 7.82 4.82
N ALA A 184 3.76 7.59 3.87
CA ALA A 184 5.17 7.92 4.02
C ALA A 184 5.48 9.40 3.71
N ALA A 185 4.53 10.31 3.96
CA ALA A 185 4.70 11.74 3.72
C ALA A 185 5.80 12.34 4.60
N THR A 186 6.49 13.36 4.10
CA THR A 186 7.40 14.21 4.90
C THR A 186 6.71 15.48 5.40
N ASP A 187 5.68 15.93 4.70
CA ASP A 187 4.84 17.06 5.10
C ASP A 187 3.67 16.55 5.99
N PRO A 188 3.55 17.02 7.25
CA PRO A 188 2.46 16.65 8.15
C PRO A 188 1.06 16.91 7.58
N LEU A 189 0.90 17.87 6.66
CA LEU A 189 -0.36 18.13 5.98
C LEU A 189 -0.89 16.89 5.26
N TRP A 190 0.02 16.09 4.69
CA TRP A 190 -0.29 14.91 3.89
C TRP A 190 -0.05 13.59 4.63
N ALA A 191 0.14 13.65 5.96
CA ALA A 191 0.45 12.48 6.78
C ALA A 191 -0.60 11.37 6.68
N PHE A 192 -1.87 11.71 6.46
CA PHE A 192 -2.95 10.72 6.38
C PHE A 192 -3.29 10.38 4.94
N LEU A 193 -3.22 9.08 4.61
CA LEU A 193 -3.64 8.56 3.30
C LEU A 193 -5.04 9.02 2.88
N PRO A 194 -6.10 8.96 3.73
CA PRO A 194 -7.43 9.42 3.31
C PRO A 194 -7.47 10.90 2.94
N VAL A 195 -6.65 11.76 3.54
CA VAL A 195 -6.56 13.19 3.19
C VAL A 195 -5.99 13.35 1.79
N ARG A 196 -4.87 12.66 1.50
CA ARG A 196 -4.27 12.67 0.15
C ARG A 196 -5.27 12.20 -0.91
N ARG A 197 -5.93 11.06 -0.66
CA ARG A 197 -6.92 10.47 -1.57
C ARG A 197 -8.12 11.38 -1.80
N THR A 198 -8.57 12.07 -0.75
CA THR A 198 -9.68 13.03 -0.87
C THR A 198 -9.30 14.19 -1.78
N ALA A 199 -8.12 14.77 -1.58
CA ALA A 199 -7.63 15.86 -2.43
C ALA A 199 -7.50 15.41 -3.90
N ASP A 200 -6.91 14.24 -4.13
CA ASP A 200 -6.76 13.68 -5.48
C ASP A 200 -8.10 13.51 -6.19
N MET A 201 -9.12 12.96 -5.53
CA MET A 201 -10.45 12.79 -6.13
C MET A 201 -11.18 14.11 -6.37
N ILE A 202 -10.99 15.12 -5.51
CA ILE A 202 -11.53 16.47 -5.74
C ILE A 202 -10.94 17.07 -7.00
N TYR A 203 -9.61 17.02 -7.16
CA TYR A 203 -8.94 17.55 -8.35
C TYR A 203 -9.41 16.88 -9.63
N GLU A 204 -9.43 15.54 -9.64
CA GLU A 204 -9.89 14.76 -10.80
C GLU A 204 -11.35 15.05 -11.16
N SER A 205 -12.22 15.21 -10.16
CA SER A 205 -13.63 15.50 -10.40
C SER A 205 -13.83 16.90 -11.00
N ILE A 206 -13.10 17.90 -10.52
CA ILE A 206 -13.16 19.27 -11.04
C ILE A 206 -12.58 19.33 -12.46
N GLU A 207 -11.40 18.75 -12.67
CA GLU A 207 -10.74 18.70 -13.98
C GLU A 207 -11.62 17.99 -15.01
N GLY A 208 -12.23 16.84 -14.65
CA GLY A 208 -13.15 16.13 -15.52
C GLY A 208 -14.44 16.90 -15.83
N ALA A 209 -15.00 17.63 -14.85
CA ALA A 209 -16.20 18.44 -15.04
C ALA A 209 -15.96 19.68 -15.92
N LEU A 210 -14.71 20.15 -16.00
CA LEU A 210 -14.32 21.34 -16.77
C LEU A 210 -13.79 21.01 -18.17
N LEU A 211 -13.93 19.78 -18.66
CA LEU A 211 -13.43 19.38 -19.99
C LEU A 211 -14.02 20.20 -21.16
N TRP A 212 -15.16 20.84 -20.96
CA TRP A 212 -15.81 21.69 -21.97
C TRP A 212 -15.22 23.11 -22.08
N ALA A 213 -14.48 23.55 -21.05
CA ALA A 213 -13.92 24.89 -20.95
C ALA A 213 -12.51 24.95 -21.53
#